data_AF-A0A5C6DBT2-F1
#
_entry.id   AF-A0A5C6DBT2-F1
#
_cell.length_a   1.000
_cell.length_b   1.000
_cell.length_c   1.000
_cell.angle_alpha   90.00
_cell.angle_beta   90.00
_cell.angle_gamma   90.00
#
_symmetry.space_group_name_H-M   'P 1'
#
loop_
_entity.id
_entity.type
_entity.pdbx_description
1 polymer ?
#
loop_
_entity_poly.entity_id
_entity_poly.type
_entity_poly.pdbx_seq_one_letter_code
_entity_poly.pdbx_strand_id
1 'polypeptide(L)'
;MTRRSTHNSIRPIARIALVIAMLLSARPTLGVELDKYGGWTGIQGEETGFFHLEKTGGRHWFITPEGNVFFPVALSHLYSGESDVACQNVYGGDKDAWMKDSFAKARAMGFNCALGSATSPERNLNGFVEIPKVEALFREHNFPFAVGVILLKHPWEFVEGEDLPDIFAPTYKEMIEERAKAACPPVKDDPLVMGYYYGFGAFNHAEIWVNQYLSLPVGSHGRNAVVDVLIERYASDVEKFNQVYGTSLKRIGDLKDTEELAFDKLMERRNYPKVRTQLDPRQVADFEAILSHMAITLYKIGYDAIRRWDTNHLIFGSFVKEFALSPETCKAMAPYVDMIAPQHINQDVPVHKLAEAADLPILISDEYFGWHYPGDVGSRHAGLESHDARGEVYRANLMRHFKDPQVLGVTYCACMFDQGGETLKKNNQNGIYDIHGNPRPKLLQAITDMNGQIYEHSPHPATPKELELLDIRLYDTWQKHLRGRTLWGH
;
A
#
# COMPACT_ATOMS: atom_id res chain seq x y z
N MET A 1 -37.04 -40.57 58.09
CA MET A 1 -38.28 -39.83 57.80
C MET A 1 -37.94 -38.61 56.97
N THR A 2 -38.81 -38.29 56.00
CA THR A 2 -38.99 -36.98 55.30
C THR A 2 -37.91 -36.42 54.36
N ARG A 3 -38.06 -36.83 53.09
CA ARG A 3 -38.18 -36.07 51.82
C ARG A 3 -37.93 -34.53 51.76
N ARG A 4 -37.41 -34.15 50.56
CA ARG A 4 -37.56 -32.90 49.75
C ARG A 4 -36.64 -31.73 50.15
N SER A 5 -36.13 -30.86 49.28
CA SER A 5 -36.15 -30.65 47.81
C SER A 5 -35.31 -29.38 47.53
N THR A 6 -34.57 -29.36 46.42
CA THR A 6 -34.26 -28.20 45.54
C THR A 6 -33.71 -26.88 46.11
N HIS A 7 -32.53 -26.46 45.65
CA HIS A 7 -32.42 -25.38 44.65
C HIS A 7 -30.95 -25.14 44.21
N ASN A 8 -30.67 -25.42 42.94
CA ASN A 8 -29.55 -24.81 42.21
C ASN A 8 -29.88 -23.33 41.97
N SER A 9 -29.03 -22.42 42.45
CA SER A 9 -29.06 -21.01 42.05
C SER A 9 -27.92 -20.74 41.07
N ILE A 10 -28.25 -20.71 39.78
CA ILE A 10 -27.40 -20.12 38.75
C ILE A 10 -27.59 -18.61 38.87
N ARG A 11 -26.53 -17.87 39.20
CA ARG A 11 -26.53 -16.40 39.11
C ARG A 11 -26.23 -16.00 37.67
N PRO A 12 -27.00 -15.10 37.04
CA PRO A 12 -26.60 -14.52 35.77
C PRO A 12 -25.51 -13.47 36.04
N ILE A 13 -24.32 -13.68 35.48
CA ILE A 13 -23.30 -12.64 35.39
C ILE A 13 -23.75 -11.72 34.26
N ALA A 14 -24.40 -10.61 34.62
CA ALA A 14 -24.63 -9.50 33.71
C ALA A 14 -23.27 -8.90 33.34
N ARG A 15 -22.80 -9.17 32.11
CA ARG A 15 -21.69 -8.42 31.50
C ARG A 15 -22.21 -7.01 31.19
N ILE A 16 -21.94 -6.07 32.08
CA ILE A 16 -22.11 -4.64 31.80
C ILE A 16 -20.99 -4.26 30.84
N ALA A 17 -21.34 -4.08 29.56
CA ALA A 17 -20.48 -3.42 28.59
C ALA A 17 -20.39 -1.95 28.99
N LEU A 18 -19.30 -1.57 29.64
CA LEU A 18 -19.00 -0.19 29.98
C LEU A 18 -18.51 0.51 28.70
N VAL A 19 -19.42 1.16 27.97
CA VAL A 19 -19.06 2.11 26.92
C VAL A 19 -18.46 3.33 27.62
N ILE A 20 -17.13 3.37 27.72
CA ILE A 20 -16.42 4.59 28.15
C ILE A 20 -16.50 5.58 26.99
N ALA A 21 -17.46 6.49 27.04
CA ALA A 21 -17.42 7.71 26.26
C ALA A 21 -16.29 8.59 26.82
N MET A 22 -15.11 8.53 26.22
CA MET A 22 -14.09 9.55 26.46
C MET A 22 -14.58 10.85 25.82
N LEU A 23 -15.10 11.75 26.66
CA LEU A 23 -15.27 13.16 26.30
C LEU A 23 -13.88 13.77 26.15
N LEU A 24 -13.34 13.65 24.93
CA LEU A 24 -12.24 14.47 24.48
C LEU A 24 -12.71 15.92 24.48
N SER A 25 -12.05 16.76 25.28
CA SER A 25 -12.21 18.20 25.20
C SER A 25 -11.78 18.67 23.81
N ALA A 26 -12.73 18.73 22.88
CA ALA A 26 -12.53 19.33 21.58
C ALA A 26 -12.10 20.79 21.82
N ARG A 27 -10.84 21.10 21.50
CA ARG A 27 -10.51 22.49 21.17
C ARG A 27 -11.42 22.86 19.99
N PRO A 28 -12.10 24.01 20.01
CA PRO A 28 -12.86 24.45 18.85
C PRO A 28 -11.83 24.68 17.74
N THR A 29 -11.74 23.72 16.82
CA THR A 29 -11.18 23.98 15.50
C THR A 29 -12.03 25.09 14.92
N LEU A 30 -11.40 26.18 14.44
CA LEU A 30 -12.07 27.07 13.50
C LEU A 30 -12.71 26.18 12.44
N GLY A 31 -14.04 26.25 12.32
CA GLY A 31 -14.85 25.21 11.69
C GLY A 31 -14.33 24.88 10.29
N VAL A 32 -13.70 23.72 10.16
CA VAL A 32 -13.34 23.16 8.86
C VAL A 32 -14.64 22.71 8.22
N GLU A 33 -15.14 23.50 7.27
CA GLU A 33 -16.31 23.12 6.47
C GLU A 33 -15.86 22.12 5.40
N LEU A 34 -16.49 20.95 5.41
CA LEU A 34 -16.22 19.88 4.47
C LEU A 34 -17.44 19.68 3.57
N ASP A 35 -17.18 19.40 2.31
CA ASP A 35 -18.20 18.94 1.38
C ASP A 35 -18.66 17.50 1.70
N LYS A 36 -19.64 16.99 0.94
CA LYS A 36 -20.20 15.66 1.19
C LYS A 36 -19.19 14.52 0.97
N TYR A 37 -18.10 14.76 0.26
CA TYR A 37 -17.01 13.80 0.00
C TYR A 37 -15.86 13.94 0.99
N GLY A 38 -15.92 14.90 1.91
CA GLY A 38 -14.89 15.17 2.91
C GLY A 38 -13.79 16.14 2.44
N GLY A 39 -13.97 16.80 1.29
CA GLY A 39 -13.08 17.84 0.80
C GLY A 39 -13.27 19.15 1.54
N TRP A 40 -12.19 19.87 1.81
CA TRP A 40 -12.21 21.14 2.53
C TRP A 40 -12.50 22.32 1.60
N THR A 41 -13.55 23.08 1.92
CA THR A 41 -14.03 24.19 1.08
C THR A 41 -13.14 25.44 1.11
N GLY A 42 -12.11 25.47 1.97
CA GLY A 42 -11.21 26.61 2.10
C GLY A 42 -10.25 26.81 0.93
N ILE A 43 -10.04 25.77 0.10
CA ILE A 43 -9.32 25.87 -1.18
C ILE A 43 -10.16 25.15 -2.24
N GLN A 44 -10.45 25.87 -3.32
CA GLN A 44 -11.22 25.36 -4.44
C GLN A 44 -10.30 25.01 -5.61
N GLY A 45 -10.62 23.90 -6.27
CA GLY A 45 -10.13 23.49 -7.58
C GLY A 45 -11.28 23.47 -8.60
N GLU A 46 -11.10 22.75 -9.70
CA GLU A 46 -12.15 22.59 -10.72
C GLU A 46 -13.28 21.63 -10.24
N GLU A 47 -14.55 21.98 -10.47
CA GLU A 47 -15.68 21.07 -10.21
C GLU A 47 -15.92 20.20 -11.45
N THR A 48 -15.51 18.92 -11.40
CA THR A 48 -15.63 18.00 -12.53
C THR A 48 -16.68 16.91 -12.36
N GLY A 49 -17.25 16.78 -11.15
CA GLY A 49 -18.14 15.67 -10.79
C GLY A 49 -17.42 14.36 -10.46
N PHE A 50 -16.08 14.32 -10.51
CA PHE A 50 -15.26 13.17 -10.13
C PHE A 50 -14.01 13.60 -9.34
N PHE A 51 -13.43 12.67 -8.60
CA PHE A 51 -12.11 12.89 -8.03
C PHE A 51 -11.06 13.05 -9.13
N HIS A 52 -10.26 14.10 -9.05
CA HIS A 52 -9.12 14.34 -9.94
C HIS A 52 -7.96 14.97 -9.17
N LEU A 53 -6.86 15.24 -9.85
CA LEU A 53 -5.66 15.83 -9.25
C LEU A 53 -5.44 17.24 -9.77
N GLU A 54 -5.13 18.16 -8.87
CA GLU A 54 -4.79 19.53 -9.25
C GLU A 54 -3.64 20.05 -8.38
N LYS A 55 -2.80 20.92 -8.97
CA LYS A 55 -1.81 21.68 -8.22
C LYS A 55 -2.35 23.07 -7.90
N THR A 56 -2.82 23.26 -6.68
CA THR A 56 -3.37 24.52 -6.17
C THR A 56 -2.87 24.80 -4.75
N GLY A 57 -2.82 26.08 -4.34
CA GLY A 57 -2.31 26.46 -3.03
C GLY A 57 -0.85 26.04 -2.75
N GLY A 58 -0.03 25.88 -3.80
CA GLY A 58 1.40 25.54 -3.67
C GLY A 58 1.73 24.05 -3.52
N ARG A 59 0.76 23.14 -3.67
CA ARG A 59 0.98 21.68 -3.65
C ARG A 59 0.03 20.93 -4.55
N HIS A 60 0.27 19.64 -4.72
CA HIS A 60 -0.69 18.73 -5.34
C HIS A 60 -1.77 18.32 -4.33
N TRP A 61 -3.01 18.21 -4.82
CA TRP A 61 -4.19 17.76 -4.07
C TRP A 61 -4.99 16.75 -4.88
N PHE A 62 -5.72 15.89 -4.18
CA PHE A 62 -6.97 15.38 -4.74
C PHE A 62 -7.99 16.51 -4.68
N ILE A 63 -8.82 16.64 -5.71
CA ILE A 63 -9.96 17.53 -5.73
C ILE A 63 -11.20 16.67 -5.74
N THR A 64 -12.15 16.94 -4.86
CA THR A 64 -13.42 16.23 -4.79
C THR A 64 -14.29 16.52 -6.01
N PRO A 65 -15.34 15.71 -6.25
CA PRO A 65 -16.33 16.00 -7.27
C PRO A 65 -16.98 17.39 -7.19
N GLU A 66 -17.03 18.01 -6.00
CA GLU A 66 -17.57 19.38 -5.77
C GLU A 66 -16.48 20.47 -5.85
N GLY A 67 -15.28 20.13 -6.31
CA GLY A 67 -14.21 21.10 -6.56
C GLY A 67 -13.46 21.56 -5.31
N ASN A 68 -13.42 20.76 -4.24
CA ASN A 68 -12.74 21.13 -2.99
C ASN A 68 -11.50 20.26 -2.75
N VAL A 69 -10.46 20.81 -2.12
CA VAL A 69 -9.23 20.05 -1.85
C VAL A 69 -9.46 18.92 -0.86
N PHE A 70 -8.86 17.76 -1.13
CA PHE A 70 -8.95 16.56 -0.33
C PHE A 70 -7.56 15.97 -0.09
N PHE A 71 -7.26 15.61 1.16
CA PHE A 71 -6.03 14.92 1.52
C PHE A 71 -6.38 13.58 2.17
N PRO A 72 -6.24 12.45 1.44
CA PRO A 72 -6.58 11.16 1.97
C PRO A 72 -5.66 10.75 3.12
N VAL A 73 -6.27 10.34 4.23
CA VAL A 73 -5.63 9.58 5.31
C VAL A 73 -6.44 8.31 5.52
N ALA A 74 -5.82 7.16 5.25
CA ALA A 74 -6.49 5.87 5.21
C ALA A 74 -5.72 4.75 5.94
N LEU A 75 -6.38 3.62 6.14
CA LEU A 75 -5.75 2.35 6.51
C LEU A 75 -5.76 1.41 5.32
N SER A 76 -4.60 0.88 4.93
CA SER A 76 -4.47 -0.09 3.84
C SER A 76 -5.25 -1.38 4.11
N HIS A 77 -5.40 -1.74 5.39
CA HIS A 77 -6.06 -2.97 5.83
C HIS A 77 -7.16 -2.70 6.86
N LEU A 78 -7.98 -1.65 6.64
CA LEU A 78 -9.17 -1.40 7.48
C LEU A 78 -10.05 -2.65 7.59
N TYR A 79 -10.22 -3.37 6.48
CA TYR A 79 -10.82 -4.69 6.45
C TYR A 79 -9.80 -5.71 5.99
N SER A 80 -9.80 -6.87 6.64
CA SER A 80 -8.87 -7.95 6.37
C SER A 80 -9.54 -9.26 6.77
N GLY A 81 -9.26 -10.31 6.01
CA GLY A 81 -9.69 -11.66 6.34
C GLY A 81 -8.98 -12.26 7.54
N GLU A 82 -7.81 -11.75 7.93
CA GLU A 82 -7.18 -12.09 9.21
C GLU A 82 -7.86 -11.42 10.43
N SER A 83 -8.92 -10.64 10.22
CA SER A 83 -9.75 -10.08 11.31
C SER A 83 -10.83 -11.06 11.80
N ASP A 84 -10.90 -12.27 11.23
CA ASP A 84 -11.84 -13.33 11.61
C ASP A 84 -11.76 -13.67 13.11
N VAL A 85 -10.56 -13.76 13.68
CA VAL A 85 -10.36 -14.03 15.11
C VAL A 85 -10.87 -12.87 15.97
N ALA A 86 -10.57 -11.63 15.59
CA ALA A 86 -11.08 -10.45 16.30
C ALA A 86 -12.61 -10.35 16.17
N CYS A 87 -13.16 -10.66 15.00
CA CYS A 87 -14.59 -10.75 14.75
C CYS A 87 -15.25 -11.76 15.70
N GLN A 88 -14.64 -12.94 15.86
CA GLN A 88 -15.12 -13.97 16.77
C GLN A 88 -15.05 -13.52 18.24
N ASN A 89 -13.93 -12.93 18.65
CA ASN A 89 -13.70 -12.53 20.04
C ASN A 89 -14.57 -11.36 20.51
N VAL A 90 -14.77 -10.36 19.64
CA VAL A 90 -15.41 -9.09 19.99
C VAL A 90 -16.90 -9.10 19.65
N TYR A 91 -17.28 -9.73 18.54
CA TYR A 91 -18.63 -9.68 17.98
C TYR A 91 -19.32 -11.05 17.95
N GLY A 92 -18.72 -12.08 18.56
CA GLY A 92 -19.29 -13.43 18.57
C GLY A 92 -19.39 -14.07 17.17
N GLY A 93 -18.61 -13.58 16.20
CA GLY A 93 -18.63 -14.03 14.81
C GLY A 93 -19.62 -13.26 13.93
N ASP A 94 -20.31 -12.24 14.46
CA ASP A 94 -21.18 -11.36 13.67
C ASP A 94 -20.33 -10.43 12.78
N LYS A 95 -20.23 -10.80 11.50
CA LYS A 95 -19.46 -10.07 10.49
C LYS A 95 -20.06 -8.70 10.17
N ASP A 96 -21.38 -8.57 10.19
CA ASP A 96 -22.04 -7.31 9.87
C ASP A 96 -21.84 -6.30 11.01
N ALA A 97 -21.89 -6.76 12.27
CA ALA A 97 -21.55 -5.94 13.43
C ALA A 97 -20.07 -5.53 13.42
N TRP A 98 -19.15 -6.46 13.15
CA TRP A 98 -17.72 -6.17 13.01
C TRP A 98 -17.45 -5.12 11.92
N MET A 99 -18.07 -5.28 10.75
CA MET A 99 -17.88 -4.36 9.63
C MET A 99 -18.34 -2.94 9.99
N LYS A 100 -19.59 -2.79 10.47
CA LYS A 100 -20.16 -1.49 10.83
C LYS A 100 -19.40 -0.80 11.96
N ASP A 101 -19.00 -1.54 12.97
CA ASP A 101 -18.27 -0.97 14.11
C ASP A 101 -16.81 -0.64 13.75
N SER A 102 -16.16 -1.43 12.90
CA SER A 102 -14.83 -1.09 12.35
C SER A 102 -14.89 0.20 11.52
N PHE A 103 -15.91 0.37 10.69
CA PHE A 103 -16.15 1.61 9.96
C PHE A 103 -16.36 2.80 10.90
N ALA A 104 -17.24 2.65 11.90
CA ALA A 104 -17.54 3.69 12.87
C ALA A 104 -16.28 4.13 13.63
N LYS A 105 -15.44 3.18 14.06
CA LYS A 105 -14.13 3.46 14.66
C LYS A 105 -13.21 4.23 13.72
N ALA A 106 -13.12 3.82 12.45
CA ALA A 106 -12.27 4.50 11.47
C ALA A 106 -12.69 5.98 11.29
N ARG A 107 -14.00 6.22 11.12
CA ARG A 107 -14.58 7.57 11.04
C ARG A 107 -14.33 8.38 12.32
N ALA A 108 -14.50 7.78 13.48
CA ALA A 108 -14.26 8.45 14.76
C ALA A 108 -12.79 8.85 14.97
N MET A 109 -11.86 8.11 14.35
CA MET A 109 -10.43 8.44 14.31
C MET A 109 -10.05 9.42 13.20
N GLY A 110 -11.01 9.91 12.41
CA GLY A 110 -10.75 10.88 11.35
C GLY A 110 -10.13 10.29 10.08
N PHE A 111 -10.08 8.97 9.92
CA PHE A 111 -9.80 8.39 8.59
C PHE A 111 -10.94 8.80 7.65
N ASN A 112 -10.59 9.28 6.45
CA ASN A 112 -11.53 9.97 5.56
C ASN A 112 -11.78 9.25 4.23
N CYS A 113 -11.06 8.16 3.95
CA CYS A 113 -11.27 7.32 2.77
C CYS A 113 -10.75 5.88 2.96
N ALA A 114 -10.99 5.04 1.96
CA ALA A 114 -10.57 3.64 1.89
C ALA A 114 -9.79 3.34 0.59
N LEU A 115 -8.47 3.49 0.64
CA LEU A 115 -7.58 3.22 -0.49
C LEU A 115 -6.87 1.88 -0.25
N GLY A 116 -7.25 0.84 -0.98
CA GLY A 116 -6.80 -0.54 -0.78
C GLY A 116 -7.67 -1.36 0.19
N SER A 117 -8.12 -0.75 1.29
CA SER A 117 -8.99 -1.29 2.35
C SER A 117 -9.80 -2.56 2.02
N ALA A 118 -10.94 -2.43 1.33
CA ALA A 118 -11.91 -3.51 1.16
C ALA A 118 -11.42 -4.59 0.20
N THR A 119 -10.64 -4.19 -0.79
CA THR A 119 -10.17 -5.02 -1.90
C THR A 119 -8.73 -5.47 -1.72
N SER A 120 -8.13 -5.35 -0.53
CA SER A 120 -6.75 -5.75 -0.22
C SER A 120 -6.59 -7.28 -0.38
N PRO A 121 -6.15 -7.79 -1.54
CA PRO A 121 -6.29 -9.20 -1.87
C PRO A 121 -5.42 -10.06 -0.96
N GLU A 122 -4.20 -9.62 -0.69
CA GLU A 122 -3.24 -10.30 0.18
C GLU A 122 -3.70 -10.50 1.62
N ARG A 123 -4.67 -9.72 2.06
CA ARG A 123 -5.25 -9.81 3.40
C ARG A 123 -6.62 -10.47 3.41
N ASN A 124 -7.25 -10.70 2.26
CA ASN A 124 -8.59 -11.31 2.16
C ASN A 124 -8.57 -12.66 1.44
N LEU A 125 -7.50 -13.44 1.60
CA LEU A 125 -7.32 -14.73 0.93
C LEU A 125 -8.40 -15.77 1.25
N ASN A 126 -9.06 -15.65 2.41
CA ASN A 126 -10.11 -16.56 2.85
C ASN A 126 -11.53 -16.12 2.43
N GLY A 127 -11.68 -14.99 1.72
CA GLY A 127 -12.98 -14.45 1.32
C GLY A 127 -13.85 -13.97 2.48
N PHE A 128 -13.25 -13.70 3.65
CA PHE A 128 -13.99 -13.26 4.83
C PHE A 128 -14.59 -11.85 4.65
N VAL A 129 -13.90 -10.93 3.97
CA VAL A 129 -14.43 -9.59 3.68
C VAL A 129 -15.39 -9.66 2.49
N GLU A 130 -16.65 -9.28 2.73
CA GLU A 130 -17.70 -9.19 1.70
C GLU A 130 -17.66 -7.82 1.01
N ILE A 131 -16.82 -7.69 -0.03
CA ILE A 131 -16.56 -6.43 -0.74
C ILE A 131 -17.84 -5.65 -1.08
N PRO A 132 -18.89 -6.24 -1.70
CA PRO A 132 -20.09 -5.49 -2.05
C PRO A 132 -20.81 -4.85 -0.85
N LYS A 133 -20.78 -5.50 0.32
CA LYS A 133 -21.37 -4.94 1.56
C LYS A 133 -20.54 -3.79 2.11
N VAL A 134 -19.22 -3.92 2.07
CA VAL A 134 -18.30 -2.87 2.53
C VAL A 134 -18.43 -1.62 1.66
N GLU A 135 -18.44 -1.76 0.34
CA GLU A 135 -18.61 -0.62 -0.56
C GLU A 135 -20.01 -0.01 -0.45
N ALA A 136 -21.06 -0.82 -0.23
CA ALA A 136 -22.39 -0.28 0.05
C ALA A 136 -22.40 0.59 1.32
N LEU A 137 -21.69 0.16 2.38
CA LEU A 137 -21.52 0.95 3.60
C LEU A 137 -20.76 2.26 3.35
N PHE A 138 -19.73 2.24 2.49
CA PHE A 138 -19.02 3.45 2.09
C PHE A 138 -19.94 4.44 1.37
N ARG A 139 -20.76 3.95 0.43
CA ARG A 139 -21.76 4.77 -0.29
C ARG A 139 -22.81 5.35 0.64
N GLU A 140 -23.33 4.56 1.59
CA GLU A 140 -24.31 5.00 2.59
C GLU A 140 -23.80 6.20 3.41
N HIS A 141 -22.49 6.28 3.62
CA HIS A 141 -21.86 7.28 4.48
C HIS A 141 -20.98 8.30 3.73
N ASN A 142 -21.11 8.39 2.41
CA ASN A 142 -20.28 9.23 1.53
C ASN A 142 -18.79 9.13 1.87
N PHE A 143 -18.28 7.91 1.96
CA PHE A 143 -16.87 7.64 2.28
C PHE A 143 -16.12 7.28 1.00
N PRO A 144 -15.23 8.15 0.48
CA PRO A 144 -14.51 7.88 -0.75
C PRO A 144 -13.64 6.61 -0.65
N PHE A 145 -13.51 5.87 -1.76
CA PHE A 145 -12.77 4.61 -1.77
C PHE A 145 -12.16 4.31 -3.14
N ALA A 146 -11.21 3.37 -3.18
CA ALA A 146 -10.61 2.89 -4.42
C ALA A 146 -10.99 1.42 -4.68
N VAL A 147 -11.03 1.04 -5.96
CA VAL A 147 -11.42 -0.30 -6.41
C VAL A 147 -10.20 -1.06 -6.94
N GLY A 148 -10.06 -2.33 -6.54
CA GLY A 148 -8.95 -3.17 -6.97
C GLY A 148 -9.16 -3.76 -8.36
N VAL A 149 -8.24 -3.49 -9.30
CA VAL A 149 -8.05 -4.24 -10.54
C VAL A 149 -6.68 -4.91 -10.45
N ILE A 150 -6.62 -5.99 -9.68
CA ILE A 150 -5.36 -6.59 -9.27
C ILE A 150 -4.64 -7.18 -10.49
N LEU A 151 -3.41 -6.74 -10.73
CA LEU A 151 -2.61 -7.24 -11.86
C LEU A 151 -1.77 -8.44 -11.44
N LEU A 152 -1.02 -8.28 -10.36
CA LEU A 152 -0.18 -9.32 -9.78
C LEU A 152 -0.55 -9.54 -8.32
N LYS A 153 -0.51 -10.81 -7.93
CA LYS A 153 -0.61 -11.21 -6.53
C LYS A 153 0.56 -10.61 -5.75
N HIS A 154 0.31 -10.23 -4.51
CA HIS A 154 1.39 -9.97 -3.57
C HIS A 154 2.21 -11.27 -3.36
N PRO A 155 3.54 -11.20 -3.18
CA PRO A 155 4.38 -12.37 -2.90
C PRO A 155 3.90 -13.34 -1.81
N TRP A 156 3.19 -12.84 -0.81
CA TRP A 156 2.62 -13.66 0.29
C TRP A 156 1.40 -14.51 -0.14
N GLU A 157 0.80 -14.21 -1.29
CA GLU A 157 -0.39 -14.91 -1.79
C GLU A 157 -0.04 -16.12 -2.66
N PHE A 158 1.22 -16.24 -3.07
CA PHE A 158 1.68 -17.39 -3.83
C PHE A 158 1.77 -18.60 -2.91
N VAL A 159 1.17 -19.72 -3.34
CA VAL A 159 1.32 -21.00 -2.65
C VAL A 159 2.63 -21.66 -3.07
N GLU A 160 3.15 -22.57 -2.24
CA GLU A 160 4.38 -23.29 -2.54
C GLU A 160 4.27 -24.00 -3.91
N GLY A 161 5.22 -23.73 -4.80
CA GLY A 161 5.26 -24.25 -6.17
C GLY A 161 4.42 -23.49 -7.20
N GLU A 162 3.76 -22.38 -6.82
CA GLU A 162 3.10 -21.49 -7.77
C GLU A 162 4.11 -20.50 -8.38
N ASP A 163 4.25 -20.53 -9.70
CA ASP A 163 5.08 -19.59 -10.46
C ASP A 163 4.36 -18.26 -10.71
N LEU A 164 5.12 -17.17 -10.88
CA LEU A 164 4.57 -15.93 -11.43
C LEU A 164 3.95 -16.18 -12.81
N PRO A 165 2.81 -15.56 -13.15
CA PRO A 165 2.26 -15.65 -14.49
C PRO A 165 3.20 -14.97 -15.51
N ASP A 166 3.27 -15.51 -16.73
CA ASP A 166 3.96 -14.88 -17.86
C ASP A 166 3.14 -13.68 -18.37
N ILE A 167 3.55 -12.46 -18.02
CA ILE A 167 2.84 -11.22 -18.38
C ILE A 167 2.87 -10.91 -19.89
N PHE A 168 3.75 -11.57 -20.64
CA PHE A 168 3.83 -11.42 -22.10
C PHE A 168 2.98 -12.45 -22.84
N ALA A 169 2.42 -13.44 -22.14
CA ALA A 169 1.48 -14.37 -22.73
C ALA A 169 0.13 -13.66 -23.04
N PRO A 170 -0.47 -13.88 -24.22
CA PRO A 170 -1.77 -13.28 -24.57
C PRO A 170 -2.88 -13.58 -23.54
N THR A 171 -2.86 -14.79 -22.97
CA THR A 171 -3.83 -15.22 -21.95
C THR A 171 -3.75 -14.40 -20.67
N TYR A 172 -2.58 -13.87 -20.31
CA TYR A 172 -2.45 -12.96 -19.16
C TYR A 172 -3.16 -11.64 -19.42
N LYS A 173 -2.98 -11.06 -20.61
CA LYS A 173 -3.70 -9.84 -21.01
C LYS A 173 -5.22 -10.06 -20.98
N GLU A 174 -5.71 -11.15 -21.55
CA GLU A 174 -7.13 -11.51 -21.55
C GLU A 174 -7.68 -11.63 -20.11
N MET A 175 -6.91 -12.24 -19.20
CA MET A 175 -7.28 -12.33 -17.79
C MET A 175 -7.43 -10.94 -17.15
N ILE A 176 -6.54 -10.00 -17.43
CA ILE A 176 -6.65 -8.62 -16.91
C ILE A 176 -7.83 -7.88 -17.54
N GLU A 177 -8.08 -8.05 -18.84
CA GLU A 177 -9.23 -7.46 -19.52
C GLU A 177 -10.56 -7.94 -18.94
N GLU A 178 -10.69 -9.23 -18.61
CA GLU A 178 -11.88 -9.76 -17.91
C GLU A 178 -12.00 -9.26 -16.47
N ARG A 179 -10.88 -9.08 -15.75
CA ARG A 179 -10.91 -8.43 -14.42
C ARG A 179 -11.42 -7.00 -14.49
N ALA A 180 -10.92 -6.18 -15.41
CA ALA A 180 -11.36 -4.80 -15.60
C ALA A 180 -12.84 -4.73 -16.03
N LYS A 181 -13.27 -5.63 -16.92
CA LYS A 181 -14.67 -5.75 -17.33
C LYS A 181 -15.62 -6.11 -16.18
N ALA A 182 -15.15 -6.86 -15.20
CA ALA A 182 -15.93 -7.16 -13.99
C ALA A 182 -15.97 -5.96 -13.01
N ALA A 183 -14.85 -5.25 -12.84
CA ALA A 183 -14.71 -4.24 -11.80
C ALA A 183 -15.18 -2.84 -12.22
N CYS A 184 -14.89 -2.41 -13.45
CA CYS A 184 -15.06 -1.01 -13.86
C CYS A 184 -16.52 -0.62 -14.22
N PRO A 185 -17.27 -1.38 -15.05
CA PRO A 185 -18.61 -0.96 -15.46
C PRO A 185 -19.60 -0.68 -14.32
N PRO A 186 -19.61 -1.43 -13.21
CA PRO A 186 -20.51 -1.16 -12.09
C PRO A 186 -20.25 0.17 -11.35
N VAL A 187 -19.05 0.75 -11.47
CA VAL A 187 -18.62 1.90 -10.66
C VAL A 187 -18.16 3.12 -11.46
N LYS A 188 -18.12 3.03 -12.79
CA LYS A 188 -17.59 4.09 -13.68
C LYS A 188 -18.24 5.48 -13.56
N ASP A 189 -19.47 5.52 -13.02
CA ASP A 189 -20.26 6.75 -12.81
C ASP A 189 -20.43 7.07 -11.31
N ASP A 190 -19.76 6.34 -10.41
CA ASP A 190 -19.85 6.51 -8.96
C ASP A 190 -18.87 7.58 -8.46
N PRO A 191 -19.32 8.78 -8.08
CA PRO A 191 -18.42 9.88 -7.72
C PRO A 191 -17.67 9.66 -6.41
N LEU A 192 -17.98 8.60 -5.64
CA LEU A 192 -17.21 8.23 -4.45
C LEU A 192 -15.99 7.38 -4.77
N VAL A 193 -15.90 6.80 -5.97
CA VAL A 193 -14.71 6.09 -6.39
C VAL A 193 -13.63 7.12 -6.69
N MET A 194 -12.49 7.00 -6.00
CA MET A 194 -11.34 7.88 -6.22
C MET A 194 -10.46 7.37 -7.37
N GLY A 195 -10.49 6.07 -7.65
CA GLY A 195 -9.64 5.45 -8.65
C GLY A 195 -9.53 3.94 -8.52
N TYR A 196 -8.71 3.38 -9.39
CA TYR A 196 -8.35 1.97 -9.41
C TYR A 196 -6.89 1.77 -9.01
N TYR A 197 -6.59 0.65 -8.37
CA TYR A 197 -5.22 0.26 -8.05
C TYR A 197 -4.96 -1.21 -8.42
N TYR A 198 -3.69 -1.52 -8.66
CA TYR A 198 -3.24 -2.79 -9.24
C TYR A 198 -2.88 -3.87 -8.22
N GLY A 199 -3.12 -3.61 -6.93
CA GLY A 199 -2.70 -4.47 -5.83
C GLY A 199 -1.42 -4.03 -5.14
N PHE A 200 -0.97 -4.86 -4.19
CA PHE A 200 0.19 -4.61 -3.35
C PHE A 200 1.39 -5.42 -3.80
N GLY A 201 2.57 -4.84 -3.63
CA GLY A 201 3.85 -5.54 -3.62
C GLY A 201 4.35 -6.05 -4.96
N ALA A 202 3.81 -5.54 -6.06
CA ALA A 202 4.40 -5.78 -7.36
C ALA A 202 5.88 -5.33 -7.38
N PHE A 203 6.76 -6.18 -7.91
CA PHE A 203 8.20 -5.97 -8.02
C PHE A 203 8.95 -5.89 -6.68
N ASN A 204 8.31 -6.20 -5.54
CA ASN A 204 8.99 -6.25 -4.24
C ASN A 204 10.15 -7.27 -4.21
N HIS A 205 10.03 -8.34 -5.00
CA HIS A 205 11.08 -9.34 -5.24
C HIS A 205 11.54 -9.31 -6.70
N ALA A 206 11.89 -8.13 -7.20
CA ALA A 206 12.24 -7.92 -8.61
C ALA A 206 13.30 -8.90 -9.14
N GLU A 207 14.28 -9.30 -8.32
CA GLU A 207 15.30 -10.27 -8.74
C GLU A 207 14.67 -11.64 -9.04
N ILE A 208 13.89 -12.19 -8.10
CA ILE A 208 13.19 -13.46 -8.28
C ILE A 208 12.35 -13.41 -9.56
N TRP A 209 11.71 -12.27 -9.82
CA TRP A 209 10.83 -12.10 -10.97
C TRP A 209 11.61 -12.11 -12.28
N VAL A 210 12.69 -11.33 -12.38
CA VAL A 210 13.55 -11.32 -13.57
C VAL A 210 14.16 -12.70 -13.83
N ASN A 211 14.67 -13.36 -12.77
CA ASN A 211 15.28 -14.67 -12.89
C ASN A 211 14.27 -15.76 -13.26
N GLN A 212 13.05 -15.72 -12.74
CA GLN A 212 12.00 -16.66 -13.16
C GLN A 212 11.67 -16.49 -14.65
N TYR A 213 11.64 -15.27 -15.17
CA TYR A 213 11.37 -15.04 -16.59
C TYR A 213 12.49 -15.55 -17.48
N LEU A 214 13.74 -15.42 -17.05
CA LEU A 214 14.90 -16.01 -17.73
C LEU A 214 14.86 -17.55 -17.71
N SER A 215 14.25 -18.16 -16.69
CA SER A 215 14.16 -19.62 -16.52
C SER A 215 12.86 -20.25 -17.04
N LEU A 216 11.90 -19.45 -17.53
CA LEU A 216 10.66 -19.98 -18.11
C LEU A 216 10.95 -21.03 -19.21
N PRO A 217 10.04 -22.00 -19.43
CA PRO A 217 10.24 -23.04 -20.44
C PRO A 217 10.57 -22.48 -21.83
N VAL A 218 11.35 -23.22 -22.61
CA VAL A 218 11.72 -22.87 -23.99
C VAL A 218 10.46 -22.55 -24.82
N GLY A 219 10.47 -21.41 -25.51
CA GLY A 219 9.34 -20.95 -26.31
C GLY A 219 8.30 -20.11 -25.54
N SER A 220 8.47 -19.92 -24.22
CA SER A 220 7.61 -19.00 -23.45
C SER A 220 7.77 -17.56 -23.94
N HIS A 221 6.66 -16.81 -23.93
CA HIS A 221 6.63 -15.43 -24.40
C HIS A 221 7.53 -14.55 -23.52
N GLY A 222 7.46 -14.74 -22.21
CA GLY A 222 8.23 -13.98 -21.24
C GLY A 222 9.73 -14.19 -21.35
N ARG A 223 10.19 -15.44 -21.49
CA ARG A 223 11.63 -15.72 -21.70
C ARG A 223 12.14 -15.05 -22.97
N ASN A 224 11.39 -15.18 -24.06
CA ASN A 224 11.75 -14.57 -25.32
C ASN A 224 11.83 -13.04 -25.19
N ALA A 225 10.82 -12.42 -24.57
CA ALA A 225 10.75 -10.97 -24.39
C ALA A 225 11.92 -10.42 -23.56
N VAL A 226 12.23 -11.04 -22.40
CA VAL A 226 13.32 -10.54 -21.56
C VAL A 226 14.70 -10.78 -22.17
N VAL A 227 14.90 -11.87 -22.91
CA VAL A 227 16.16 -12.12 -23.64
C VAL A 227 16.27 -11.18 -24.85
N ASP A 228 15.17 -10.83 -25.51
CA ASP A 228 15.19 -9.85 -26.62
C ASP A 228 15.66 -8.47 -26.17
N VAL A 229 15.33 -8.06 -24.93
CA VAL A 229 15.89 -6.83 -24.34
C VAL A 229 17.42 -6.89 -24.29
N LEU A 230 18.01 -8.03 -23.90
CA LEU A 230 19.46 -8.19 -23.88
C LEU A 230 20.05 -8.21 -25.29
N ILE A 231 19.43 -8.93 -26.23
CA ILE A 231 19.85 -8.97 -27.63
C ILE A 231 19.90 -7.55 -28.23
N GLU A 232 18.87 -6.74 -27.98
CA GLU A 232 18.80 -5.36 -28.46
C GLU A 232 19.87 -4.47 -27.82
N ARG A 233 20.02 -4.53 -26.50
CA ARG A 233 20.99 -3.70 -25.76
C ARG A 233 22.43 -3.92 -26.19
N TYR A 234 22.77 -5.16 -26.52
CA TYR A 234 24.10 -5.51 -27.01
C TYR A 234 24.21 -5.42 -28.53
N ALA A 235 23.16 -5.03 -29.26
CA ALA A 235 23.09 -5.08 -30.71
C ALA A 235 23.53 -6.45 -31.27
N SER A 236 23.13 -7.53 -30.59
CA SER A 236 23.54 -8.92 -30.84
C SER A 236 25.04 -9.22 -30.70
N ASP A 237 25.84 -8.32 -30.13
CA ASP A 237 27.28 -8.50 -29.88
C ASP A 237 27.53 -9.46 -28.70
N VAL A 238 27.66 -10.74 -29.03
CA VAL A 238 27.86 -11.80 -28.04
C VAL A 238 29.22 -11.72 -27.34
N GLU A 239 30.25 -11.13 -27.97
CA GLU A 239 31.57 -11.00 -27.36
C GLU A 239 31.53 -10.01 -26.20
N LYS A 240 30.88 -8.86 -26.40
CA LYS A 240 30.64 -7.89 -25.32
C LYS A 240 29.80 -8.49 -24.20
N PHE A 241 28.73 -9.22 -24.55
CA PHE A 241 27.88 -9.88 -23.56
C PHE A 241 28.68 -10.88 -22.71
N ASN A 242 29.44 -11.77 -23.37
CA ASN A 242 30.29 -12.76 -22.73
C ASN A 242 31.33 -12.10 -21.80
N GLN A 243 31.85 -10.93 -22.16
CA GLN A 243 32.77 -10.17 -21.30
C GLN A 243 32.09 -9.64 -20.01
N VAL A 244 30.81 -9.28 -20.06
CA VAL A 244 30.07 -8.80 -18.88
C VAL A 244 29.72 -9.94 -17.94
N TYR A 245 29.31 -11.08 -18.48
CA TYR A 245 28.76 -12.19 -17.71
C TYR A 245 29.75 -13.34 -17.46
N GLY A 246 30.95 -13.29 -18.06
CA GLY A 246 31.93 -14.36 -17.96
C GLY A 246 31.48 -15.65 -18.64
N THR A 247 30.58 -15.56 -19.62
CA THR A 247 30.01 -16.68 -20.36
C THR A 247 30.78 -16.96 -21.66
N SER A 248 30.43 -18.05 -22.34
CA SER A 248 31.00 -18.45 -23.63
C SER A 248 29.90 -18.77 -24.66
N LEU A 249 28.81 -18.00 -24.62
CA LEU A 249 27.67 -18.16 -25.53
C LEU A 249 28.12 -17.98 -26.98
N LYS A 250 27.50 -18.73 -27.91
CA LYS A 250 27.73 -18.53 -29.35
C LYS A 250 26.92 -17.35 -29.87
N ARG A 251 25.76 -17.11 -29.27
CA ARG A 251 24.87 -15.98 -29.53
C ARG A 251 24.02 -15.73 -28.28
N ILE A 252 23.69 -14.47 -28.00
CA ILE A 252 22.88 -14.11 -26.81
C ILE A 252 21.53 -14.84 -26.82
N GLY A 253 20.97 -15.08 -28.01
CA GLY A 253 19.73 -15.83 -28.18
C GLY A 253 19.75 -17.29 -27.72
N ASP A 254 20.92 -17.88 -27.45
CA ASP A 254 21.02 -19.22 -26.83
C ASP A 254 20.41 -19.23 -25.41
N LEU A 255 20.24 -18.06 -24.77
CA LEU A 255 19.52 -17.92 -23.51
C LEU A 255 18.01 -18.19 -23.64
N LYS A 256 17.46 -18.29 -24.86
CA LYS A 256 16.04 -18.63 -25.07
C LYS A 256 15.77 -20.13 -25.03
N ASP A 257 16.79 -20.96 -25.26
CA ASP A 257 16.64 -22.40 -25.47
C ASP A 257 17.62 -23.25 -24.65
N THR A 258 18.94 -23.08 -24.83
CA THR A 258 19.93 -24.04 -24.36
C THR A 258 20.76 -23.57 -23.16
N GLU A 259 20.77 -22.27 -22.89
CA GLU A 259 21.65 -21.67 -21.88
C GLU A 259 20.84 -20.92 -20.81
N GLU A 260 21.42 -20.79 -19.61
CA GLU A 260 20.81 -20.15 -18.45
C GLU A 260 21.57 -18.89 -18.03
N LEU A 261 20.83 -17.90 -17.55
CA LEU A 261 21.35 -16.70 -16.93
C LEU A 261 20.54 -16.41 -15.66
N ALA A 262 21.22 -16.07 -14.58
CA ALA A 262 20.60 -15.60 -13.36
C ALA A 262 21.38 -14.42 -12.80
N PHE A 263 20.64 -13.43 -12.31
CA PHE A 263 21.16 -12.28 -11.59
C PHE A 263 21.34 -12.58 -10.10
N ASP A 264 22.32 -11.93 -9.48
CA ASP A 264 22.57 -12.06 -8.04
C ASP A 264 21.40 -11.51 -7.20
N LYS A 265 21.09 -12.16 -6.08
CA LYS A 265 20.03 -11.77 -5.15
C LYS A 265 20.12 -10.31 -4.67
N LEU A 266 21.32 -9.75 -4.59
CA LEU A 266 21.54 -8.34 -4.25
C LEU A 266 20.87 -7.38 -5.25
N MET A 267 20.53 -7.82 -6.47
CA MET A 267 19.79 -7.01 -7.43
C MET A 267 18.41 -6.59 -6.94
N GLU A 268 17.75 -7.34 -6.04
CA GLU A 268 16.48 -6.92 -5.43
C GLU A 268 16.62 -5.52 -4.78
N ARG A 269 17.77 -5.26 -4.16
CA ARG A 269 18.07 -4.07 -3.36
C ARG A 269 19.02 -3.10 -4.06
N ARG A 270 19.21 -3.24 -5.37
CA ARG A 270 20.11 -2.42 -6.21
C ARG A 270 19.88 -0.90 -6.13
N ASN A 271 18.71 -0.45 -5.68
CA ASN A 271 18.40 0.97 -5.52
C ASN A 271 18.86 1.54 -4.18
N TYR A 272 19.27 0.70 -3.22
CA TYR A 272 19.99 1.17 -2.04
C TYR A 272 21.42 1.54 -2.41
N PRO A 273 21.91 2.76 -2.09
CA PRO A 273 23.25 3.19 -2.47
C PRO A 273 24.37 2.23 -2.05
N LYS A 274 24.29 1.70 -0.81
CA LYS A 274 25.30 0.75 -0.27
C LYS A 274 25.31 -0.59 -0.99
N VAL A 275 24.17 -1.04 -1.51
CA VAL A 275 24.08 -2.29 -2.27
C VAL A 275 24.55 -2.05 -3.69
N ARG A 276 24.13 -0.94 -4.31
CA ARG A 276 24.49 -0.58 -5.68
C ARG A 276 26.00 -0.57 -5.92
N THR A 277 26.78 -0.09 -4.95
CA THR A 277 28.25 -0.04 -5.06
C THR A 277 28.93 -1.41 -5.07
N GLN A 278 28.21 -2.48 -4.71
CA GLN A 278 28.72 -3.85 -4.70
C GLN A 278 28.42 -4.61 -6.00
N LEU A 279 27.60 -4.04 -6.88
CA LEU A 279 27.12 -4.67 -8.10
C LEU A 279 27.91 -4.19 -9.33
N ASP A 280 28.05 -5.06 -10.34
CA ASP A 280 28.59 -4.62 -11.63
C ASP A 280 27.60 -3.66 -12.30
N PRO A 281 27.99 -2.39 -12.57
CA PRO A 281 27.07 -1.40 -13.13
C PRO A 281 26.51 -1.79 -14.50
N ARG A 282 27.20 -2.64 -15.26
CA ARG A 282 26.73 -3.15 -16.56
C ARG A 282 25.57 -4.14 -16.37
N GLN A 283 25.72 -5.07 -15.42
CA GLN A 283 24.66 -6.02 -15.07
C GLN A 283 23.46 -5.32 -14.44
N VAL A 284 23.68 -4.28 -13.61
CA VAL A 284 22.59 -3.45 -13.09
C VAL A 284 21.83 -2.78 -14.22
N ALA A 285 22.52 -2.22 -15.22
CA ALA A 285 21.87 -1.57 -16.36
C ALA A 285 21.03 -2.56 -17.20
N ASP A 286 21.48 -3.80 -17.34
CA ASP A 286 20.76 -4.86 -18.04
C ASP A 286 19.54 -5.33 -17.24
N PHE A 287 19.70 -5.52 -15.93
CA PHE A 287 18.61 -5.85 -15.01
C PHE A 287 17.51 -4.78 -15.02
N GLU A 288 17.88 -3.49 -14.91
CA GLU A 288 16.92 -2.38 -14.94
C GLU A 288 16.19 -2.30 -16.28
N ALA A 289 16.84 -2.62 -17.39
CA ALA A 289 16.19 -2.61 -18.69
C ALA A 289 15.13 -3.73 -18.81
N ILE A 290 15.44 -4.94 -18.33
CA ILE A 290 14.48 -6.04 -18.27
C ILE A 290 13.31 -5.66 -17.36
N LEU A 291 13.61 -5.22 -16.13
CA LEU A 291 12.58 -4.87 -15.16
C LEU A 291 11.70 -3.72 -15.66
N SER A 292 12.29 -2.69 -16.28
CA SER A 292 11.55 -1.59 -16.90
C SER A 292 10.60 -2.11 -17.98
N HIS A 293 11.08 -3.00 -18.85
CA HIS A 293 10.25 -3.59 -19.90
C HIS A 293 9.06 -4.36 -19.32
N MET A 294 9.29 -5.15 -18.26
CA MET A 294 8.24 -5.87 -17.54
C MET A 294 7.22 -4.92 -16.89
N ALA A 295 7.70 -3.91 -16.16
CA ALA A 295 6.86 -2.97 -15.44
C ALA A 295 5.98 -2.13 -16.38
N ILE A 296 6.56 -1.60 -17.46
CA ILE A 296 5.84 -0.83 -18.49
C ILE A 296 4.78 -1.71 -19.17
N THR A 297 5.12 -2.95 -19.53
CA THR A 297 4.19 -3.88 -20.16
C THR A 297 2.99 -4.15 -19.25
N LEU A 298 3.25 -4.46 -17.98
CA LEU A 298 2.21 -4.72 -17.00
C LEU A 298 1.28 -3.52 -16.79
N TYR A 299 1.85 -2.33 -16.61
CA TYR A 299 1.08 -1.11 -16.35
C TYR A 299 0.27 -0.67 -17.56
N LYS A 300 0.82 -0.84 -18.77
CA LYS A 300 0.08 -0.62 -20.01
C LYS A 300 -1.12 -1.56 -20.14
N ILE A 301 -0.96 -2.85 -19.82
CA ILE A 301 -2.07 -3.81 -19.83
C ILE A 301 -3.18 -3.37 -18.88
N GLY A 302 -2.84 -2.99 -17.64
CA GLY A 302 -3.82 -2.49 -16.67
C GLY A 302 -4.52 -1.22 -17.14
N TYR A 303 -3.76 -0.25 -17.65
CA TYR A 303 -4.28 1.02 -18.13
C TYR A 303 -5.25 0.82 -19.31
N ASP A 304 -4.81 0.10 -20.34
CA ASP A 304 -5.62 -0.16 -21.53
C ASP A 304 -6.90 -0.93 -21.15
N ALA A 305 -6.81 -1.88 -20.20
CA ALA A 305 -7.96 -2.65 -19.74
C ALA A 305 -9.00 -1.77 -19.02
N ILE A 306 -8.57 -0.88 -18.13
CA ILE A 306 -9.45 0.03 -17.37
C ILE A 306 -10.04 1.10 -18.30
N ARG A 307 -9.21 1.78 -19.10
CA ARG A 307 -9.63 2.91 -19.95
C ARG A 307 -10.62 2.51 -21.05
N ARG A 308 -10.79 1.23 -21.35
CA ARG A 308 -11.90 0.71 -22.19
C ARG A 308 -13.28 0.94 -21.57
N TRP A 309 -13.36 0.98 -20.24
CA TRP A 309 -14.62 1.04 -19.49
C TRP A 309 -14.82 2.36 -18.75
N ASP A 310 -13.73 3.00 -18.33
CA ASP A 310 -13.77 4.16 -17.45
C ASP A 310 -12.68 5.20 -17.77
N THR A 311 -13.12 6.40 -18.13
CA THR A 311 -12.26 7.56 -18.41
C THR A 311 -12.32 8.63 -17.31
N ASN A 312 -13.17 8.46 -16.30
CA ASN A 312 -13.42 9.47 -15.27
C ASN A 312 -12.49 9.27 -14.08
N HIS A 313 -12.31 8.02 -13.65
CA HIS A 313 -11.57 7.71 -12.43
C HIS A 313 -10.05 7.62 -12.66
N LEU A 314 -9.30 7.88 -11.59
CA LEU A 314 -7.85 7.84 -11.58
C LEU A 314 -7.31 6.38 -11.58
N ILE A 315 -6.05 6.22 -11.95
CA ILE A 315 -5.30 4.97 -11.92
C ILE A 315 -4.07 5.18 -11.05
N PHE A 316 -4.07 4.56 -9.87
CA PHE A 316 -3.03 4.73 -8.85
C PHE A 316 -1.78 3.91 -9.12
N GLY A 317 -1.87 2.89 -9.98
CA GLY A 317 -0.79 1.91 -10.18
C GLY A 317 -0.77 0.82 -9.11
N SER A 318 0.36 0.13 -8.99
CA SER A 318 0.60 -0.84 -7.91
C SER A 318 1.21 -0.15 -6.69
N PHE A 319 0.87 -0.63 -5.50
CA PHE A 319 1.47 -0.17 -4.25
C PHE A 319 2.78 -0.92 -4.05
N VAL A 320 3.88 -0.34 -4.52
CA VAL A 320 5.21 -0.98 -4.61
C VAL A 320 6.17 -0.49 -3.54
N LYS A 321 7.15 -1.30 -3.14
CA LYS A 321 8.25 -0.79 -2.31
C LYS A 321 9.00 0.32 -3.05
N GLU A 322 9.43 1.32 -2.31
CA GLU A 322 10.13 2.49 -2.82
C GLU A 322 11.47 2.17 -3.51
N PHE A 323 12.08 1.04 -3.17
CA PHE A 323 13.30 0.54 -3.81
C PHE A 323 13.06 -0.35 -5.03
N ALA A 324 11.81 -0.72 -5.33
CA ALA A 324 11.52 -1.73 -6.35
C ALA A 324 11.83 -1.23 -7.77
N LEU A 325 11.42 0.00 -8.08
CA LEU A 325 11.52 0.61 -9.41
C LEU A 325 12.48 1.80 -9.40
N SER A 326 13.18 2.02 -10.52
CA SER A 326 14.08 3.17 -10.69
C SER A 326 13.32 4.43 -11.13
N PRO A 327 13.89 5.64 -10.96
CA PRO A 327 13.33 6.87 -11.51
C PRO A 327 13.05 6.78 -13.02
N GLU A 328 13.94 6.16 -13.80
CA GLU A 328 13.77 5.97 -15.24
C GLU A 328 12.58 5.05 -15.56
N THR A 329 12.38 4.01 -14.74
CA THR A 329 11.23 3.11 -14.87
C THR A 329 9.93 3.85 -14.57
N CYS A 330 9.87 4.60 -13.47
CA CYS A 330 8.72 5.43 -13.11
C CYS A 330 8.39 6.45 -14.21
N LYS A 331 9.41 7.11 -14.78
CA LYS A 331 9.25 8.01 -15.92
C LYS A 331 8.60 7.34 -17.13
N ALA A 332 9.07 6.14 -17.48
CA ALA A 332 8.53 5.42 -18.63
C ALA A 332 7.11 4.89 -18.38
N MET A 333 6.72 4.69 -17.12
CA MET A 333 5.39 4.24 -16.72
C MET A 333 4.38 5.39 -16.57
N ALA A 334 4.84 6.63 -16.46
CA ALA A 334 4.00 7.81 -16.20
C ALA A 334 2.77 7.94 -17.12
N PRO A 335 2.81 7.59 -18.43
CA PRO A 335 1.61 7.65 -19.28
C PRO A 335 0.46 6.71 -18.88
N TYR A 336 0.70 5.75 -17.99
CA TYR A 336 -0.25 4.68 -17.62
C TYR A 336 -0.80 4.79 -16.19
N VAL A 337 -0.43 5.86 -15.47
CA VAL A 337 -0.86 6.14 -14.09
C VAL A 337 -0.99 7.64 -13.86
N ASP A 338 -1.81 8.04 -12.90
CA ASP A 338 -2.00 9.46 -12.57
C ASP A 338 -1.09 9.94 -11.43
N MET A 339 -0.42 9.02 -10.74
CA MET A 339 0.49 9.27 -9.63
C MET A 339 1.50 8.13 -9.48
N ILE A 340 2.57 8.35 -8.71
CA ILE A 340 3.37 7.25 -8.19
C ILE A 340 2.88 6.85 -6.79
N ALA A 341 2.88 5.54 -6.51
CA ALA A 341 2.35 4.98 -5.27
C ALA A 341 3.39 4.11 -4.54
N PRO A 342 4.49 4.70 -4.02
CA PRO A 342 5.41 3.97 -3.16
C PRO A 342 4.74 3.66 -1.81
N GLN A 343 5.01 2.48 -1.27
CA GLN A 343 4.45 2.07 0.01
C GLN A 343 4.92 2.96 1.18
N HIS A 344 6.19 3.38 1.20
CA HIS A 344 6.76 4.15 2.31
C HIS A 344 7.75 5.21 1.83
N ILE A 345 8.03 6.20 2.69
CA ILE A 345 9.24 7.01 2.57
C ILE A 345 10.45 6.28 3.17
N ASN A 346 11.62 6.45 2.56
CA ASN A 346 12.85 5.82 3.00
C ASN A 346 14.01 6.82 2.97
N GLN A 347 14.86 6.79 3.99
CA GLN A 347 16.01 7.68 4.14
C GLN A 347 17.07 7.43 3.07
N ASP A 348 17.27 6.18 2.67
CA ASP A 348 18.30 5.78 1.69
C ASP A 348 17.77 5.80 0.26
N VAL A 349 16.45 5.71 0.08
CA VAL A 349 15.78 5.65 -1.23
C VAL A 349 14.72 6.76 -1.31
N PRO A 350 15.10 7.96 -1.77
CA PRO A 350 14.23 9.12 -1.73
C PRO A 350 13.12 9.06 -2.79
N VAL A 351 11.87 8.92 -2.34
CA VAL A 351 10.69 8.83 -3.22
C VAL A 351 10.46 10.08 -4.08
N HIS A 352 10.92 11.26 -3.65
CA HIS A 352 10.78 12.49 -4.45
C HIS A 352 11.50 12.38 -5.80
N LYS A 353 12.59 11.62 -5.89
CA LYS A 353 13.30 11.40 -7.16
C LYS A 353 12.48 10.57 -8.15
N LEU A 354 11.66 9.64 -7.65
CA LEU A 354 10.75 8.85 -8.47
C LEU A 354 9.66 9.77 -9.06
N ALA A 355 9.12 10.66 -8.22
CA ALA A 355 8.08 11.62 -8.59
C ALA A 355 8.58 12.63 -9.62
N GLU A 356 9.73 13.25 -9.33
CA GLU A 356 10.38 14.24 -10.21
C GLU A 356 10.73 13.64 -11.59
N ALA A 357 11.19 12.40 -11.63
CA ALA A 357 11.49 11.73 -12.90
C ALA A 357 10.22 11.44 -13.70
N ALA A 358 9.12 11.09 -13.04
CA ALA A 358 7.83 10.83 -13.65
C ALA A 358 7.01 12.09 -13.97
N ASP A 359 7.37 13.23 -13.37
CA ASP A 359 6.53 14.44 -13.35
C ASP A 359 5.11 14.17 -12.83
N LEU A 360 5.03 13.33 -11.78
CA LEU A 360 3.78 12.89 -11.17
C LEU A 360 3.79 13.10 -9.65
N PRO A 361 2.63 13.39 -9.04
CA PRO A 361 2.52 13.49 -7.59
C PRO A 361 2.61 12.12 -6.90
N ILE A 362 2.69 12.13 -5.57
CA ILE A 362 2.91 10.94 -4.73
C ILE A 362 1.68 10.62 -3.88
N LEU A 363 1.19 9.39 -3.94
CA LEU A 363 0.32 8.81 -2.91
C LEU A 363 1.14 7.81 -2.09
N ILE A 364 1.40 8.08 -0.82
CA ILE A 364 2.08 7.08 0.02
C ILE A 364 1.08 5.98 0.36
N SER A 365 1.36 4.75 -0.04
CA SER A 365 0.31 3.76 -0.26
C SER A 365 0.32 2.56 0.69
N ASP A 366 1.26 2.49 1.65
CA ASP A 366 1.25 1.49 2.72
C ASP A 366 2.21 1.85 3.88
N GLU A 367 2.19 3.10 4.36
CA GLU A 367 3.21 3.64 5.26
C GLU A 367 3.26 2.93 6.63
N TYR A 368 4.46 2.85 7.20
CA TYR A 368 4.66 2.35 8.55
C TYR A 368 4.55 3.48 9.58
N PHE A 369 3.82 3.18 10.65
CA PHE A 369 4.04 3.81 11.95
C PHE A 369 4.46 2.78 13.02
N GLY A 370 4.94 1.63 12.55
CA GLY A 370 5.54 0.55 13.33
C GLY A 370 4.53 -0.41 13.95
N TRP A 371 5.08 -1.54 14.41
CA TRP A 371 4.33 -2.59 15.09
C TRP A 371 4.95 -2.89 16.44
N HIS A 372 4.15 -3.40 17.38
CA HIS A 372 4.66 -3.84 18.67
C HIS A 372 4.79 -5.37 18.71
N TYR A 373 5.91 -5.86 19.24
CA TYR A 373 6.15 -7.28 19.44
C TYR A 373 6.41 -7.53 20.93
N PRO A 374 5.44 -8.07 21.68
CA PRO A 374 5.64 -8.36 23.09
C PRO A 374 6.78 -9.36 23.34
N GLY A 375 7.60 -9.09 24.35
CA GLY A 375 8.74 -9.92 24.75
C GLY A 375 10.05 -9.63 24.00
N ASP A 376 11.14 -10.30 24.41
CA ASP A 376 12.44 -10.23 23.74
C ASP A 376 12.51 -11.21 22.56
N VAL A 377 11.86 -10.86 21.46
CA VAL A 377 11.78 -11.72 20.27
C VAL A 377 12.63 -11.22 19.11
N GLY A 378 13.93 -11.00 19.36
CA GLY A 378 14.92 -10.73 18.31
C GLY A 378 14.63 -9.50 17.43
N SER A 379 15.36 -9.36 16.33
CA SER A 379 15.12 -8.29 15.36
C SER A 379 13.82 -8.54 14.59
N ARG A 380 12.83 -7.67 14.74
CA ARG A 380 11.56 -7.73 13.99
C ARG A 380 11.44 -6.51 13.09
N HIS A 381 10.89 -6.73 11.89
CA HIS A 381 10.65 -5.67 10.90
C HIS A 381 9.80 -4.54 11.51
N ALA A 382 10.24 -3.29 11.35
CA ALA A 382 9.68 -2.06 11.93
C ALA A 382 9.10 -2.20 13.36
N GLY A 383 9.82 -2.94 14.22
CA GLY A 383 9.41 -3.20 15.60
C GLY A 383 9.65 -2.01 16.53
N LEU A 384 8.61 -1.58 17.24
CA LEU A 384 8.64 -0.50 18.23
C LEU A 384 8.44 -1.02 19.65
N GLU A 385 9.03 -0.30 20.60
CA GLU A 385 9.04 -0.71 22.00
C GLU A 385 7.68 -0.73 22.69
N SER A 386 6.69 0.00 22.17
CA SER A 386 5.35 0.11 22.74
C SER A 386 4.34 0.64 21.73
N HIS A 387 3.06 0.58 22.07
CA HIS A 387 1.99 1.24 21.31
C HIS A 387 1.99 2.77 21.47
N ASP A 388 2.56 3.27 22.57
CA ASP A 388 2.76 4.71 22.76
C ASP A 388 3.78 5.24 21.75
N ALA A 389 4.89 4.50 21.56
CA ALA A 389 5.89 4.79 20.55
C ALA A 389 5.32 4.79 19.12
N ARG A 390 4.43 3.83 18.80
CA ARG A 390 3.68 3.84 17.53
C ARG A 390 2.94 5.17 17.33
N GLY A 391 2.33 5.70 18.39
CA GLY A 391 1.66 7.01 18.36
C GLY A 391 2.61 8.20 18.21
N GLU A 392 3.84 8.14 18.76
CA GLU A 392 4.87 9.16 18.52
C GLU A 392 5.34 9.16 17.06
N VAL A 393 5.60 7.97 16.51
CA VAL A 393 5.97 7.80 15.10
C VAL A 393 4.86 8.27 14.16
N TYR A 394 3.60 7.91 14.43
CA TYR A 394 2.45 8.37 13.63
C TYR A 394 2.38 9.91 13.54
N ARG A 395 2.59 10.61 14.67
CA ARG A 395 2.61 12.09 14.70
C ARG A 395 3.72 12.66 13.84
N ALA A 396 4.95 12.17 14.00
CA ALA A 396 6.08 12.65 13.23
C ALA A 396 5.91 12.37 11.72
N ASN A 397 5.42 11.17 11.40
CA ASN A 397 5.24 10.74 10.02
C ASN A 397 4.10 11.51 9.31
N LEU A 398 2.91 11.59 9.90
CA LEU A 398 1.79 12.29 9.25
C LEU A 398 2.06 13.80 9.11
N MET A 399 2.72 14.43 10.09
CA MET A 399 3.17 15.83 9.97
C MET A 399 4.13 16.02 8.79
N ARG A 400 5.07 15.09 8.58
CA ARG A 400 5.97 15.12 7.42
C ARG A 400 5.20 15.00 6.10
N HIS A 401 4.17 14.16 6.01
CA HIS A 401 3.35 14.07 4.80
C HIS A 401 2.45 15.30 4.59
N PHE A 402 1.90 15.89 5.64
CA PHE A 402 1.16 17.15 5.55
C PHE A 402 2.01 18.27 4.98
N LYS A 403 3.32 18.28 5.23
CA LYS A 403 4.18 19.39 4.82
C LYS A 403 4.84 19.21 3.45
N ASP A 404 4.75 18.04 2.84
CA ASP A 404 5.38 17.76 1.55
C ASP A 404 4.47 18.14 0.37
N PRO A 405 4.85 19.12 -0.47
CA PRO A 405 3.98 19.59 -1.54
C PRO A 405 3.78 18.58 -2.68
N GLN A 406 4.59 17.52 -2.75
CA GLN A 406 4.43 16.44 -3.75
C GLN A 406 3.49 15.34 -3.28
N VAL A 407 3.28 15.20 -1.97
CA VAL A 407 2.44 14.15 -1.39
C VAL A 407 0.98 14.58 -1.42
N LEU A 408 0.13 13.75 -2.03
CA LEU A 408 -1.31 13.95 -2.10
C LEU A 408 -2.03 13.46 -0.84
N GLY A 409 -1.50 12.41 -0.20
CA GLY A 409 -2.07 11.75 0.95
C GLY A 409 -1.29 10.51 1.35
N VAL A 410 -1.79 9.80 2.36
CA VAL A 410 -1.13 8.62 2.93
C VAL A 410 -2.12 7.55 3.37
N THR A 411 -1.80 6.31 3.06
CA THR A 411 -2.46 5.11 3.61
C THR A 411 -1.46 4.41 4.52
N TYR A 412 -1.94 3.91 5.67
CA TYR A 412 -1.09 3.27 6.66
C TYR A 412 -1.26 1.76 6.68
N CYS A 413 -0.13 1.04 6.76
CA CYS A 413 -0.05 -0.42 6.94
C CYS A 413 -0.42 -0.83 8.38
N ALA A 414 -1.69 -0.65 8.73
CA ALA A 414 -2.26 -1.04 10.00
C ALA A 414 -3.69 -1.56 9.84
N CYS A 415 -4.13 -2.27 10.87
CA CYS A 415 -5.45 -2.88 10.94
C CYS A 415 -6.26 -2.26 12.08
N MET A 416 -7.59 -2.39 12.01
CA MET A 416 -8.44 -1.95 13.12
C MET A 416 -8.13 -2.72 14.40
N PHE A 417 -8.07 -4.05 14.31
CA PHE A 417 -7.73 -4.97 15.41
C PHE A 417 -6.42 -5.69 15.12
N ASP A 418 -5.74 -6.19 16.16
CA ASP A 418 -4.65 -7.16 15.97
C ASP A 418 -5.19 -8.35 15.17
N GLN A 419 -4.41 -8.80 14.19
CA GLN A 419 -4.83 -9.84 13.26
C GLN A 419 -4.51 -11.25 13.79
N GLY A 420 -5.32 -12.23 13.35
CA GLY A 420 -5.08 -13.65 13.55
C GLY A 420 -3.96 -14.21 12.65
N GLY A 421 -4.12 -15.46 12.20
CA GLY A 421 -3.28 -16.04 11.15
C GLY A 421 -1.78 -16.00 11.42
N GLU A 422 -1.00 -15.66 10.38
CA GLU A 422 0.46 -15.56 10.45
C GLU A 422 0.92 -14.37 11.31
N THR A 423 0.13 -13.31 11.36
CA THR A 423 0.40 -12.13 12.18
C THR A 423 0.45 -12.49 13.67
N LEU A 424 -0.54 -13.26 14.16
CA LEU A 424 -0.59 -13.76 15.53
C LEU A 424 0.57 -14.73 15.84
N LYS A 425 0.92 -15.64 14.90
CA LYS A 425 2.05 -16.57 15.07
C LYS A 425 3.39 -15.85 15.25
N LYS A 426 3.55 -14.68 14.61
CA LYS A 426 4.74 -13.82 14.73
C LYS A 426 4.71 -12.92 15.97
N ASN A 427 3.64 -12.98 16.75
CA ASN A 427 3.36 -12.07 17.88
C ASN A 427 3.45 -10.59 17.46
N ASN A 428 2.97 -10.28 16.25
CA ASN A 428 2.92 -8.92 15.72
C ASN A 428 1.60 -8.27 16.14
N GLN A 429 1.68 -7.21 16.94
CA GLN A 429 0.54 -6.38 17.30
C GLN A 429 0.48 -5.15 16.41
N ASN A 430 -0.24 -5.28 15.31
CA ASN A 430 -0.41 -4.26 14.28
C ASN A 430 -1.74 -3.49 14.38
N GLY A 431 -2.65 -3.91 15.27
CA GLY A 431 -3.96 -3.29 15.45
C GLY A 431 -3.92 -1.99 16.25
N ILE A 432 -4.90 -1.12 16.01
CA ILE A 432 -5.20 0.03 16.88
C ILE A 432 -5.93 -0.44 18.15
N TYR A 433 -6.70 -1.51 18.04
CA TYR A 433 -7.28 -2.29 19.13
C TYR A 433 -6.57 -3.65 19.21
N ASP A 434 -6.53 -4.25 20.40
CA ASP A 434 -6.05 -5.63 20.50
C ASP A 434 -7.06 -6.64 19.93
N ILE A 435 -6.67 -7.91 19.87
CA ILE A 435 -7.50 -9.00 19.32
C ILE A 435 -8.79 -9.29 20.12
N HIS A 436 -8.93 -8.68 21.30
CA HIS A 436 -10.10 -8.77 22.18
C HIS A 436 -10.90 -7.46 22.21
N GLY A 437 -10.53 -6.47 21.38
CA GLY A 437 -11.23 -5.20 21.26
C GLY A 437 -10.88 -4.16 22.31
N ASN A 438 -9.84 -4.38 23.13
CA ASN A 438 -9.40 -3.35 24.07
C ASN A 438 -8.69 -2.23 23.29
N PRO A 439 -9.01 -0.95 23.58
CA PRO A 439 -8.37 0.18 22.91
C PRO A 439 -6.92 0.34 23.36
N ARG A 440 -6.11 0.97 22.50
CA ARG A 440 -4.77 1.47 22.83
C ARG A 440 -4.84 2.99 22.98
N PRO A 441 -5.16 3.55 24.17
CA PRO A 441 -5.73 4.89 24.27
C PRO A 441 -4.81 6.00 23.76
N LYS A 442 -3.51 5.94 24.05
CA LYS A 442 -2.55 6.95 23.58
C LYS A 442 -2.27 6.87 22.08
N LEU A 443 -2.31 5.67 21.50
CA LEU A 443 -2.23 5.48 20.06
C LEU A 443 -3.50 6.03 19.38
N LEU A 444 -4.68 5.65 19.89
CA LEU A 444 -5.96 6.17 19.43
C LEU A 444 -5.96 7.71 19.46
N GLN A 445 -5.54 8.30 20.59
CA GLN A 445 -5.41 9.73 20.75
C GLN A 445 -4.49 10.36 19.69
N ALA A 446 -3.34 9.74 19.43
CA ALA A 446 -2.39 10.21 18.42
C ALA A 446 -3.00 10.27 17.02
N ILE A 447 -3.70 9.20 16.65
CA ILE A 447 -4.32 9.07 15.34
C ILE A 447 -5.45 10.10 15.20
N THR A 448 -6.36 10.15 16.17
CA THR A 448 -7.50 11.09 16.15
C THR A 448 -7.02 12.53 16.11
N ASP A 449 -6.04 12.90 16.93
CA ASP A 449 -5.51 14.28 16.97
C ASP A 449 -4.91 14.68 15.62
N MET A 450 -4.07 13.84 15.04
CA MET A 450 -3.36 14.17 13.81
C MET A 450 -4.28 14.17 12.59
N ASN A 451 -5.19 13.20 12.51
CA ASN A 451 -6.19 13.15 11.43
C ASN A 451 -7.15 14.35 11.50
N GLY A 452 -7.50 14.82 12.71
CA GLY A 452 -8.30 16.02 12.91
C GLY A 452 -7.61 17.32 12.47
N GLN A 453 -6.29 17.30 12.23
CA GLN A 453 -5.48 18.47 11.87
C GLN A 453 -5.03 18.48 10.40
N ILE A 454 -5.59 17.60 9.55
CA ILE A 454 -5.25 17.53 8.12
C ILE A 454 -5.24 18.93 7.50
N TYR A 455 -6.36 19.66 7.58
CA TYR A 455 -6.51 20.97 6.96
C TYR A 455 -5.98 22.14 7.80
N GLU A 456 -5.45 21.88 9.00
CA GLU A 456 -4.65 22.86 9.74
C GLU A 456 -3.22 22.93 9.17
N HIS A 457 -2.66 21.79 8.76
CA HIS A 457 -1.24 21.70 8.36
C HIS A 457 -1.01 21.60 6.85
N SER A 458 -1.85 20.83 6.14
CA SER A 458 -1.65 20.51 4.72
C SER A 458 -1.76 21.71 3.76
N PRO A 459 -2.53 22.79 4.04
CA PRO A 459 -2.53 23.99 3.20
C PRO A 459 -1.22 24.81 3.25
N HIS A 460 -0.29 24.45 4.14
CA HIS A 460 0.94 25.21 4.39
C HIS A 460 2.16 24.31 4.14
N PRO A 461 2.51 24.04 2.87
CA PRO A 461 3.65 23.20 2.53
C PRO A 461 4.95 23.80 3.05
N ALA A 462 5.87 22.93 3.47
CA ALA A 462 7.18 23.31 3.96
C ALA A 462 8.14 23.65 2.81
N THR A 463 9.11 24.51 3.12
CA THR A 463 10.30 24.68 2.28
C THR A 463 11.14 23.39 2.26
N PRO A 464 12.06 23.20 1.28
CA PRO A 464 12.94 22.04 1.26
C PRO A 464 13.74 21.83 2.54
N LYS A 465 14.19 22.92 3.18
CA LYS A 465 14.95 22.85 4.44
C LYS A 465 14.08 22.44 5.63
N GLU A 466 12.83 22.89 5.68
CA GLU A 466 11.88 22.46 6.71
C GLU A 466 11.49 20.98 6.54
N LEU A 467 11.35 20.50 5.30
CA LEU A 467 11.14 19.08 5.02
C LEU A 467 12.31 18.22 5.50
N GLU A 468 13.55 18.63 5.26
CA GLU A 468 14.73 17.94 5.77
C GLU A 468 14.72 17.82 7.30
N LEU A 469 14.32 18.89 8.00
CA LEU A 469 14.18 18.86 9.47
C LEU A 469 13.05 17.93 9.95
N LEU A 470 11.97 17.82 9.18
CA LEU A 470 10.88 16.88 9.46
C LEU A 470 11.31 15.43 9.20
N ASP A 471 12.11 15.18 8.16
CA ASP A 471 12.73 13.87 7.91
C ASP A 471 13.64 13.47 9.08
N ILE A 472 14.54 14.36 9.51
CA ILE A 472 15.39 14.13 10.68
C ILE A 472 14.55 13.79 11.91
N ARG A 473 13.51 14.58 12.20
CA ARG A 473 12.62 14.33 13.35
C ARG A 473 11.93 12.97 13.27
N LEU A 474 11.44 12.60 12.09
CA LEU A 474 10.81 11.31 11.88
C LEU A 474 11.78 10.17 12.15
N TYR A 475 12.96 10.19 11.53
CA TYR A 475 13.94 9.11 11.68
C TYR A 475 14.55 9.07 13.10
N ASP A 476 14.77 10.21 13.75
CA ASP A 476 15.15 10.27 15.17
C ASP A 476 14.08 9.65 16.07
N THR A 477 12.80 9.90 15.78
CA THR A 477 11.68 9.29 16.53
C THR A 477 11.66 7.77 16.34
N TRP A 478 11.90 7.29 15.12
CA TRP A 478 12.09 5.86 14.87
C TRP A 478 13.27 5.30 15.67
N GLN A 479 14.45 5.90 15.58
CA GLN A 479 15.66 5.42 16.27
C GLN A 479 15.49 5.38 17.79
N LYS A 480 14.79 6.37 18.36
CA LYS A 480 14.49 6.44 19.79
C LYS A 480 13.70 5.22 20.29
N HIS A 481 12.78 4.70 19.48
CA HIS A 481 11.81 3.70 19.89
C HIS A 481 11.99 2.31 19.27
N LEU A 482 12.89 2.18 18.28
CA LEU A 482 13.10 0.95 17.54
C LEU A 482 13.59 -0.17 18.47
N ARG A 483 12.95 -1.33 18.38
CA ARG A 483 13.42 -2.60 18.95
C ARG A 483 13.82 -3.55 17.84
N GLY A 484 15.13 -3.75 17.70
CA GLY A 484 15.70 -4.56 16.64
C GLY A 484 16.77 -3.80 15.87
N ARG A 485 17.30 -4.40 14.79
CA ARG A 485 18.41 -3.80 14.05
C ARG A 485 17.95 -2.83 12.95
N THR A 486 16.74 -2.95 12.42
CA THR A 486 16.42 -2.31 11.12
C THR A 486 14.95 -1.87 10.99
N LEU A 487 14.76 -0.66 10.45
CA LEU A 487 13.44 -0.13 10.04
C LEU A 487 13.01 -0.70 8.66
N TRP A 488 14.00 -0.97 7.79
CA TRP A 488 13.80 -1.32 6.38
C TRP A 488 14.45 -2.67 5.97
N GLY A 489 14.85 -3.50 6.94
CA GLY A 489 15.34 -4.85 6.64
C GLY A 489 16.80 -4.97 6.19
N HIS A 490 17.68 -4.00 6.50
CA HIS A 490 19.11 -4.05 6.16
C HIS A 490 20.03 -3.97 7.38
#